data_AF-A0A6C0BJH6-F1
#
_entry.id   AF-A0A6C0BJH6-F1
#
_cell.length_a   1.000
_cell.length_b   1.000
_cell.length_c   1.000
_cell.angle_alpha   90.00
_cell.angle_beta   90.00
_cell.angle_gamma   90.00
#
_symmetry.space_group_name_H-M   'P 1'
#
loop_
_entity.id
_entity.type
_entity.pdbx_description
1 polymer ?
#
loop_
_entity_poly.entity_id
_entity_poly.type
_entity_poly.pdbx_seq_one_letter_code
_entity_poly.pdbx_strand_id
1 'polypeptide(L)'
;MVNTFLVHLNYTESAKLLDHKRLPNQRREAFQILCHIQRLKAIGTYLQQPLPSDPYLWYDWIRKIIREYRKISADQDGRLVRINQQWQFISNKDPSILPETVELEIVYGYIYHPAVLMWLGYEESLKEYLTAHITISIARGVKNNMQCYETHNATRPPWTLDPSFITRHRTILLQKEIDRHETPWYQHIPDFIDPLTPKRYFWPFTPSLGPTARNQGESDPNGKYRVRIKITIKLK
;
A
#
# COMPACT_ATOMS: atom_id res chain seq x y z
N MET A 1 8.07 6.13 3.76
CA MET A 1 7.51 4.76 3.84
C MET A 1 6.04 4.88 3.52
N VAL A 2 5.51 4.05 2.62
CA VAL A 2 4.11 4.14 2.15
C VAL A 2 3.24 3.24 3.01
N ASN A 3 2.35 3.78 3.86
CA ASN A 3 1.52 2.97 4.74
C ASN A 3 0.05 3.37 4.71
N THR A 4 -0.84 2.41 4.91
CA THR A 4 -2.28 2.67 5.09
C THR A 4 -2.72 2.31 6.50
N PHE A 5 -3.19 3.28 7.26
CA PHE A 5 -3.80 3.13 8.57
C PHE A 5 -5.31 2.98 8.44
N LEU A 6 -5.81 1.98 9.14
CA LEU A 6 -7.22 1.70 9.31
C LEU A 6 -7.50 1.61 10.80
N VAL A 7 -8.11 2.65 11.38
CA VAL A 7 -8.37 2.79 12.82
C VAL A 7 -9.84 2.55 13.17
N HIS A 8 -10.66 2.16 12.20
CA HIS A 8 -12.05 1.76 12.38
C HIS A 8 -12.44 0.82 11.24
N LEU A 9 -13.42 -0.07 11.46
CA LEU A 9 -13.89 -1.02 10.44
C LEU A 9 -14.47 -0.30 9.22
N ASN A 10 -15.17 0.80 9.41
CA ASN A 10 -15.68 1.67 8.36
C ASN A 10 -14.60 2.68 7.91
N TYR A 11 -14.36 2.80 6.59
CA TYR A 11 -13.34 3.69 6.02
C TYR A 11 -13.57 5.17 6.31
N THR A 12 -14.81 5.63 6.27
CA THR A 12 -15.18 7.03 6.55
C THR A 12 -14.95 7.36 8.02
N GLU A 13 -15.39 6.50 8.94
CA GLU A 13 -15.12 6.67 10.36
C GLU A 13 -13.62 6.60 10.67
N SER A 14 -12.88 5.70 10.00
CA SER A 14 -11.43 5.65 10.12
C SER A 14 -10.79 6.98 9.71
N ALA A 15 -11.21 7.56 8.59
CA ALA A 15 -10.72 8.85 8.12
C ALA A 15 -11.06 10.00 9.09
N LYS A 16 -12.24 9.99 9.71
CA LYS A 16 -12.66 10.98 10.72
C LYS A 16 -11.79 10.96 11.98
N LEU A 17 -11.25 9.80 12.36
CA LEU A 17 -10.41 9.65 13.55
C LEU A 17 -8.94 10.05 13.33
N LEU A 18 -8.49 10.15 12.08
CA LEU A 18 -7.12 10.59 11.78
C LEU A 18 -6.96 12.10 12.03
N ASP A 19 -5.77 12.51 12.49
CA ASP A 19 -5.43 13.91 12.70
C ASP A 19 -5.18 14.67 11.38
N HIS A 20 -4.83 15.96 11.50
CA HIS A 20 -4.52 16.82 10.35
C HIS A 20 -3.20 16.47 9.63
N LYS A 21 -2.30 15.70 10.25
CA LYS A 21 -1.01 15.30 9.65
C LYS A 21 -1.14 13.98 8.88
N ARG A 22 -1.82 13.00 9.44
CA ARG A 22 -1.95 11.64 8.90
C ARG A 22 -2.99 11.60 7.81
N LEU A 23 -4.15 12.23 7.97
CA LEU A 23 -5.21 12.17 6.96
C LEU A 23 -4.74 12.59 5.54
N PRO A 24 -4.00 13.71 5.34
CA PRO A 24 -3.41 14.03 4.03
C PRO A 24 -2.38 13.01 3.55
N ASN A 25 -1.52 12.53 4.44
CA ASN A 25 -0.51 11.52 4.09
C ASN A 25 -1.16 10.20 3.65
N GLN A 26 -2.24 9.78 4.31
CA GLN A 26 -2.96 8.54 3.99
C GLN A 26 -3.58 8.55 2.60
N ARG A 27 -4.15 9.68 2.16
CA ARG A 27 -4.63 9.83 0.78
C ARG A 27 -3.52 9.70 -0.24
N ARG A 28 -2.38 10.38 0.00
CA ARG A 28 -1.22 10.32 -0.89
C ARG A 28 -0.65 8.90 -0.96
N GLU A 29 -0.53 8.24 0.19
CA GLU A 29 0.01 6.88 0.28
C GLU A 29 -0.93 5.85 -0.36
N ALA A 30 -2.25 5.95 -0.15
CA ALA A 30 -3.23 5.11 -0.85
C ALA A 30 -3.22 5.31 -2.36
N PHE A 31 -3.14 6.55 -2.84
CA PHE A 31 -3.00 6.85 -4.26
C PHE A 31 -1.71 6.26 -4.84
N GLN A 32 -0.59 6.41 -4.14
CA GLN A 32 0.69 5.79 -4.55
C GLN A 32 0.58 4.27 -4.66
N ILE A 33 -0.04 3.60 -3.67
CA ILE A 33 -0.27 2.15 -3.71
C ILE A 33 -1.10 1.77 -4.94
N LEU A 34 -2.19 2.50 -5.21
CA LEU A 34 -3.04 2.26 -6.37
C LEU A 34 -2.24 2.37 -7.68
N CYS A 35 -1.40 3.40 -7.82
CA CYS A 35 -0.51 3.55 -8.96
C CYS A 35 0.51 2.39 -9.07
N HIS A 36 1.11 1.95 -7.96
CA HIS A 36 2.04 0.81 -7.97
C HIS A 36 1.36 -0.49 -8.41
N ILE A 37 0.13 -0.74 -7.94
CA ILE A 37 -0.65 -1.91 -8.37
C ILE A 37 -0.97 -1.84 -9.86
N GLN A 38 -1.40 -0.68 -10.38
CA GLN A 38 -1.66 -0.48 -11.81
C GLN A 38 -0.41 -0.73 -12.66
N ARG A 39 0.76 -0.26 -12.21
CA ARG A 39 2.05 -0.52 -12.87
C ARG A 39 2.39 -2.02 -12.89
N LEU A 40 2.22 -2.73 -11.77
CA LEU A 40 2.47 -4.17 -11.70
C LEU A 40 1.58 -4.95 -12.67
N LYS A 41 0.27 -4.66 -12.68
CA LYS A 41 -0.67 -5.28 -13.60
C LYS A 41 -0.33 -4.96 -15.06
N ALA A 42 0.05 -3.72 -15.38
CA ALA A 42 0.47 -3.32 -16.71
C ALA A 42 1.68 -4.10 -17.21
N ILE A 43 2.72 -4.23 -16.38
CA ILE A 43 3.91 -5.03 -16.71
C ILE A 43 3.52 -6.50 -16.93
N GLY A 44 2.70 -7.07 -16.03
CA GLY A 44 2.22 -8.44 -16.17
C GLY A 44 1.48 -8.67 -17.48
N THR A 45 0.54 -7.79 -17.83
CA THR A 45 -0.21 -7.86 -19.10
C THR A 45 0.72 -7.73 -20.31
N TYR A 46 1.66 -6.77 -20.30
CA TYR A 46 2.62 -6.58 -21.39
C TYR A 46 3.50 -7.84 -21.63
N LEU A 47 3.89 -8.52 -20.55
CA LEU A 47 4.67 -9.77 -20.61
C LEU A 47 3.82 -11.02 -20.81
N GLN A 48 2.51 -10.90 -21.06
CA GLN A 48 1.55 -12.01 -21.15
C GLN A 48 1.54 -12.91 -19.91
N GLN A 49 1.81 -12.33 -18.74
CA GLN A 49 1.87 -12.97 -17.43
C GLN A 49 0.99 -12.18 -16.45
N PRO A 50 -0.35 -12.27 -16.57
CA PRO A 50 -1.26 -11.54 -15.69
C PRO A 50 -1.10 -11.98 -14.23
N LEU A 51 -1.65 -11.17 -13.32
CA LEU A 51 -1.65 -11.45 -11.89
C LEU A 51 -2.21 -12.87 -11.61
N PRO A 52 -1.48 -13.75 -10.90
CA PRO A 52 -1.97 -15.07 -10.52
C PRO A 52 -3.21 -14.98 -9.64
N SER A 53 -4.14 -15.93 -9.80
CA SER A 53 -5.31 -16.05 -8.93
C SER A 53 -4.96 -16.41 -7.49
N ASP A 54 -3.90 -17.21 -7.31
CA ASP A 54 -3.38 -17.59 -5.98
C ASP A 54 -2.52 -16.46 -5.37
N PRO A 55 -2.96 -15.85 -4.25
CA PRO A 55 -2.19 -14.81 -3.56
C PRO A 55 -0.80 -15.25 -3.07
N TYR A 56 -0.59 -16.54 -2.84
CA TYR A 56 0.72 -17.06 -2.40
C TYR A 56 1.79 -16.97 -3.49
N LEU A 57 1.39 -16.83 -4.76
CA LEU A 57 2.29 -16.70 -5.89
C LEU A 57 2.65 -15.25 -6.22
N TRP A 58 1.99 -14.26 -5.62
CA TRP A 58 2.13 -12.86 -6.01
C TRP A 58 3.55 -12.32 -5.85
N TYR A 59 4.24 -12.69 -4.76
CA TYR A 59 5.58 -12.16 -4.51
C TYR A 59 6.61 -12.66 -5.53
N ASP A 60 6.56 -13.95 -5.86
CA ASP A 60 7.43 -14.55 -6.87
C ASP A 60 7.05 -14.09 -8.28
N TRP A 61 5.76 -13.91 -8.55
CA TRP A 61 5.27 -13.29 -9.77
C TRP A 61 5.82 -11.88 -9.95
N ILE A 62 5.73 -11.00 -8.93
CA ILE A 62 6.28 -9.63 -8.99
C ILE A 62 7.78 -9.69 -9.31
N ARG A 63 8.55 -10.53 -8.60
CA ARG A 63 10.00 -10.67 -8.86
C ARG A 63 10.29 -11.10 -10.29
N LYS A 64 9.52 -12.06 -10.81
CA LYS A 64 9.68 -12.58 -12.16
C LYS A 64 9.41 -11.50 -13.21
N ILE A 65 8.24 -10.88 -13.17
CA ILE A 65 7.84 -9.87 -14.17
C ILE A 65 8.76 -8.65 -14.13
N ILE A 66 9.21 -8.21 -12.94
CA ILE A 66 10.08 -7.04 -12.81
C ILE A 66 11.47 -7.32 -13.38
N ARG A 67 12.00 -8.53 -13.16
CA ARG A 67 13.29 -8.94 -13.73
C ARG A 67 13.22 -8.98 -15.26
N GLU A 68 12.19 -9.60 -15.81
CA GLU A 68 12.00 -9.72 -17.26
C GLU A 68 11.76 -8.36 -17.91
N TYR A 69 10.89 -7.54 -17.32
CA TYR A 69 10.59 -6.21 -17.82
C TYR A 69 11.81 -5.28 -17.81
N ARG A 70 12.63 -5.31 -16.76
CA ARG A 70 13.87 -4.53 -16.70
C ARG A 70 14.81 -4.86 -17.83
N LYS A 71 14.91 -6.14 -18.20
CA LYS A 71 15.74 -6.57 -19.33
C LYS A 71 15.21 -5.98 -20.64
N ILE A 72 13.91 -6.12 -20.91
CA ILE A 72 13.28 -5.60 -22.13
C ILE A 72 13.41 -4.06 -22.22
N SER A 73 13.14 -3.38 -21.11
CA SER A 73 13.24 -1.92 -21.01
C SER A 73 14.66 -1.42 -21.29
N ALA A 74 15.68 -2.15 -20.82
CA ALA A 74 17.08 -1.83 -21.11
C ALA A 74 17.48 -2.14 -22.55
N ASP A 75 17.11 -3.32 -23.06
CA ASP A 75 17.46 -3.78 -24.41
C ASP A 75 16.85 -2.88 -25.50
N GLN A 76 15.64 -2.36 -25.28
CA GLN A 76 14.90 -1.54 -26.24
C GLN A 76 15.01 -0.03 -25.99
N ASP A 77 15.73 0.39 -24.94
CA ASP A 77 15.78 1.78 -24.47
C ASP A 77 14.39 2.43 -24.43
N GLY A 78 13.50 1.80 -23.67
CA GLY A 78 12.08 2.16 -23.66
C GLY A 78 11.37 1.80 -22.36
N ARG A 79 10.15 2.31 -22.20
CA ARG A 79 9.34 2.08 -21.00
C ARG A 79 7.85 2.05 -21.33
N LEU A 80 7.08 1.46 -20.42
CA LEU A 80 5.63 1.48 -20.47
C LEU A 80 5.16 2.80 -19.86
N VAL A 81 4.31 3.48 -20.61
CA VAL A 81 3.59 4.67 -20.17
C VAL A 81 2.10 4.45 -20.35
N ARG A 82 1.31 5.15 -19.53
CA ARG A 82 -0.13 5.18 -19.62
C ARG A 82 -0.54 6.51 -20.24
N ILE A 83 -1.23 6.44 -21.37
CA ILE A 83 -1.74 7.59 -22.13
C ILE A 83 -3.19 7.26 -22.49
N ASN A 84 -4.11 8.19 -22.26
CA ASN A 84 -5.55 8.00 -22.51
C ASN A 84 -6.07 6.69 -21.90
N GLN A 85 -5.72 6.44 -20.64
CA GLN A 85 -6.03 5.23 -19.87
C GLN A 85 -5.46 3.91 -20.40
N GLN A 86 -4.70 3.90 -21.51
CA GLN A 86 -4.11 2.71 -22.11
C GLN A 86 -2.60 2.63 -21.88
N TRP A 87 -2.09 1.43 -21.66
CA TRP A 87 -0.64 1.19 -21.49
C TRP A 87 0.01 0.91 -22.84
N GLN A 88 1.08 1.64 -23.14
CA GLN A 88 1.83 1.53 -24.39
C GLN A 88 3.33 1.50 -24.08
N PHE A 89 4.08 0.67 -24.80
CA PHE A 89 5.54 0.63 -24.69
C PHE A 89 6.12 1.63 -25.70
N ILE A 90 6.94 2.55 -25.20
CA ILE A 90 7.47 3.66 -25.98
C ILE A 90 8.99 3.66 -25.88
N SER A 91 9.67 4.08 -26.94
CA SER A 91 11.10 4.34 -26.89
C SER A 91 11.35 5.66 -26.16
N ASN A 92 12.41 5.73 -25.36
CA ASN A 92 12.81 6.96 -24.67
C ASN A 92 13.27 8.06 -25.64
N LYS A 93 13.57 7.71 -26.90
CA LYS A 93 14.01 8.63 -27.95
C LYS A 93 12.86 9.11 -28.85
N ASP A 94 11.64 8.62 -28.65
CA ASP A 94 10.49 9.00 -29.46
C ASP A 94 10.07 10.45 -29.16
N PRO A 95 10.23 11.41 -30.10
CA PRO A 95 9.93 12.81 -29.87
C PRO A 95 8.42 13.11 -29.97
N SER A 96 7.60 12.14 -30.41
CA SER A 96 6.16 12.35 -30.62
C SER A 96 5.35 12.37 -29.31
N ILE A 97 5.93 11.87 -28.21
CA ILE A 97 5.25 11.77 -26.93
C ILE A 97 5.63 12.95 -26.05
N LEU A 98 4.67 13.86 -25.90
CA LEU A 98 4.81 15.00 -25.02
C LEU A 98 4.63 14.57 -23.55
N PRO A 99 5.53 14.98 -22.63
CA PRO A 99 5.50 14.56 -21.22
C PRO A 99 4.15 14.78 -20.52
N GLU A 100 3.42 15.83 -20.88
CA GLU A 100 2.11 16.18 -20.32
C GLU A 100 0.99 15.19 -20.65
N THR A 101 1.17 14.36 -21.68
CA THR A 101 0.19 13.32 -22.07
C THR A 101 0.34 12.04 -21.26
N VAL A 102 1.46 11.88 -20.54
CA VAL A 102 1.77 10.69 -19.74
C VAL A 102 1.07 10.78 -18.38
N GLU A 103 0.03 9.97 -18.20
CA GLU A 103 -0.71 9.86 -16.94
C GLU A 103 0.11 9.11 -15.87
N LEU A 104 0.76 8.02 -16.27
CA LEU A 104 1.60 7.19 -15.42
C LEU A 104 2.74 6.59 -16.22
N GLU A 105 3.88 6.38 -15.57
CA GLU A 105 4.99 5.61 -16.12
C GLU A 105 5.44 4.53 -15.13
N ILE A 106 6.18 3.55 -15.63
CA ILE A 106 6.78 2.52 -14.77
C ILE A 106 7.90 3.12 -13.95
N VAL A 107 7.70 3.11 -12.63
CA VAL A 107 8.75 3.34 -11.63
C VAL A 107 8.84 2.13 -10.72
N TYR A 108 10.06 1.76 -10.36
CA TYR A 108 10.33 0.55 -9.56
C TYR A 108 10.29 0.79 -8.04
N GLY A 109 10.24 2.04 -7.59
CA GLY A 109 10.19 2.37 -6.17
C GLY A 109 8.95 1.76 -5.51
N TYR A 110 9.11 1.21 -4.30
CA TYR A 110 8.01 0.70 -3.45
C TYR A 110 7.13 -0.43 -4.03
N ILE A 111 7.44 -1.01 -5.19
CA ILE A 111 6.66 -2.11 -5.79
C ILE A 111 6.65 -3.39 -4.94
N TYR A 112 7.67 -3.60 -4.10
CA TYR A 112 7.77 -4.70 -3.15
C TYR A 112 7.28 -4.33 -1.75
N HIS A 113 6.71 -3.13 -1.57
CA HIS A 113 6.29 -2.66 -0.27
C HIS A 113 5.14 -3.54 0.26
N PRO A 114 5.15 -3.96 1.55
CA PRO A 114 4.09 -4.79 2.11
C PRO A 114 2.69 -4.23 1.89
N ALA A 115 2.50 -2.91 2.03
CA ALA A 115 1.21 -2.27 1.75
C ALA A 115 0.73 -2.47 0.30
N VAL A 116 1.64 -2.52 -0.69
CA VAL A 116 1.27 -2.81 -2.08
C VAL A 116 0.77 -4.26 -2.19
N LEU A 117 1.47 -5.21 -1.56
CA LEU A 117 1.03 -6.61 -1.53
C LEU A 117 -0.30 -6.80 -0.82
N MET A 118 -0.53 -6.08 0.27
CA MET A 118 -1.74 -6.15 1.09
C MET A 118 -3.00 -5.65 0.38
N TRP A 119 -2.85 -4.77 -0.61
CA TRP A 119 -3.94 -4.19 -1.40
C TRP A 119 -4.04 -4.77 -2.82
N LEU A 120 -3.03 -5.51 -3.28
CA LEU A 120 -3.04 -6.15 -4.59
C LEU A 120 -4.25 -7.08 -4.71
N GLY A 121 -5.01 -6.98 -5.81
CA GLY A 121 -6.25 -7.74 -6.00
C GLY A 121 -7.48 -7.16 -5.28
N TYR A 122 -7.33 -6.08 -4.52
CA TYR A 122 -8.42 -5.39 -3.82
C TYR A 122 -8.49 -3.90 -4.20
N GLU A 123 -8.21 -3.57 -5.47
CA GLU A 123 -8.06 -2.19 -5.93
C GLU A 123 -9.34 -1.37 -5.79
N GLU A 124 -10.51 -1.98 -6.02
CA GLU A 124 -11.80 -1.29 -5.85
C GLU A 124 -12.03 -0.90 -4.37
N SER A 125 -11.64 -1.76 -3.43
CA SER A 125 -11.69 -1.45 -2.01
C SER A 125 -10.67 -0.37 -1.60
N LEU A 126 -9.49 -0.35 -2.22
CA LEU A 126 -8.52 0.74 -2.03
C LEU A 126 -9.04 2.08 -2.57
N LYS A 127 -9.76 2.07 -3.70
CA LYS A 127 -10.42 3.27 -4.24
C LYS A 127 -11.48 3.80 -3.27
N GLU A 128 -12.28 2.93 -2.66
CA GLU A 128 -13.24 3.32 -1.62
C GLU A 128 -12.55 3.91 -0.39
N TYR A 129 -11.47 3.28 0.07
CA TYR A 129 -10.64 3.82 1.15
C TYR A 129 -10.12 5.22 0.81
N LEU A 130 -9.56 5.39 -0.40
CA LEU A 130 -9.03 6.67 -0.87
C LEU A 130 -10.12 7.74 -0.97
N THR A 131 -11.27 7.43 -1.58
CA THR A 131 -12.42 8.33 -1.69
C THR A 131 -12.90 8.77 -0.31
N ALA A 132 -13.05 7.85 0.65
CA ALA A 132 -13.46 8.19 2.02
C ALA A 132 -12.50 9.19 2.68
N HIS A 133 -11.19 8.98 2.53
CA HIS A 133 -10.19 9.89 3.09
C HIS A 133 -10.17 11.25 2.38
N ILE A 134 -10.35 11.28 1.05
CA ILE A 134 -10.50 12.53 0.27
C ILE A 134 -11.70 13.31 0.76
N THR A 135 -12.87 12.68 0.87
CA THR A 135 -14.12 13.33 1.31
C THR A 135 -13.98 13.97 2.68
N ILE A 136 -13.46 13.25 3.68
CA ILE A 136 -13.25 13.81 5.02
C ILE A 136 -12.22 14.95 5.00
N SER A 137 -11.22 14.87 4.14
CA SER A 137 -10.22 15.94 4.04
C SER A 137 -10.77 17.22 3.41
N ILE A 138 -11.60 17.09 2.37
CA ILE A 138 -12.29 18.23 1.77
C ILE A 138 -13.22 18.87 2.80
N ALA A 139 -13.96 18.07 3.57
CA ALA A 139 -14.81 18.56 4.65
C ALA A 139 -14.03 19.33 5.74
N ARG A 140 -12.73 19.05 5.90
CA ARG A 140 -11.80 19.76 6.79
C ARG A 140 -11.11 20.96 6.12
N GLY A 141 -11.54 21.37 4.93
CA GLY A 141 -11.00 22.53 4.21
C GLY A 141 -9.73 22.27 3.40
N VAL A 142 -9.33 21.00 3.20
CA VAL A 142 -8.13 20.70 2.39
C VAL A 142 -8.48 20.68 0.90
N LYS A 143 -7.79 21.51 0.10
CA LYS A 143 -7.88 21.48 -1.37
C LYS A 143 -7.50 20.09 -1.90
N ASN A 144 -8.31 19.53 -2.79
CA ASN A 144 -8.09 18.22 -3.37
C ASN A 144 -7.92 18.29 -4.89
N ASN A 145 -6.88 17.64 -5.40
CA ASN A 145 -6.65 17.44 -6.83
C ASN A 145 -6.65 15.94 -7.21
N MET A 146 -6.87 15.04 -6.25
CA MET A 146 -6.89 13.60 -6.50
C MET A 146 -8.26 13.18 -7.03
N GLN A 147 -8.27 12.20 -7.92
CA GLN A 147 -9.50 11.59 -8.43
C GLN A 147 -10.28 10.92 -7.29
N CYS A 148 -11.59 11.20 -7.23
CA CYS A 148 -12.54 10.42 -6.45
C CYS A 148 -13.11 9.30 -7.32
N TYR A 149 -13.40 8.16 -6.68
CA TYR A 149 -13.98 6.99 -7.31
C TYR A 149 -15.36 6.70 -6.76
N GLU A 150 -16.24 6.16 -7.60
CA GLU A 150 -17.54 5.65 -7.17
C GLU A 150 -17.37 4.49 -6.18
N THR A 151 -18.31 4.41 -5.24
CA THR A 151 -18.28 3.41 -4.16
C THR A 151 -19.29 2.30 -4.47
N HIS A 152 -18.87 1.04 -4.42
CA HIS A 152 -19.70 -0.11 -4.80
C HIS A 152 -19.72 -1.22 -3.74
N ASN A 153 -19.27 -0.93 -2.51
CA ASN A 153 -19.08 -1.89 -1.43
C ASN A 153 -18.19 -3.07 -1.86
N ALA A 154 -17.01 -2.74 -2.38
CA ALA A 154 -16.08 -3.70 -2.94
C ALA A 154 -15.59 -4.73 -1.90
N THR A 155 -15.24 -5.92 -2.39
CA THR A 155 -14.59 -6.94 -1.55
C THR A 155 -13.33 -6.37 -0.91
N ARG A 156 -13.22 -6.51 0.40
CA ARG A 156 -12.13 -5.92 1.19
C ARG A 156 -11.05 -6.96 1.50
N PRO A 157 -9.78 -6.55 1.63
CA PRO A 157 -8.75 -7.43 2.15
C PRO A 157 -9.13 -7.93 3.56
N PRO A 158 -8.91 -9.21 3.91
CA PRO A 158 -9.29 -9.76 5.21
C PRO A 158 -8.74 -8.99 6.41
N TRP A 159 -7.50 -8.48 6.31
CA TRP A 159 -6.86 -7.70 7.38
C TRP A 159 -7.61 -6.40 7.70
N THR A 160 -8.39 -5.86 6.76
CA THR A 160 -9.19 -4.64 7.00
C THR A 160 -10.44 -4.91 7.84
N LEU A 161 -10.79 -6.17 8.03
CA LEU A 161 -11.94 -6.63 8.80
C LEU A 161 -11.53 -7.24 10.16
N ASP A 162 -10.23 -7.35 10.41
CA ASP A 162 -9.68 -7.89 11.65
C ASP A 162 -9.59 -6.79 12.73
N PRO A 163 -10.37 -6.88 13.82
CA PRO A 163 -10.33 -5.90 14.90
C PRO A 163 -8.93 -5.78 15.53
N SER A 164 -8.15 -6.87 15.59
CA SER A 164 -6.80 -6.84 16.14
C SER A 164 -5.87 -5.94 15.32
N PHE A 165 -6.06 -5.91 14.00
CA PHE A 165 -5.31 -5.05 13.08
C PHE A 165 -5.63 -3.58 13.29
N ILE A 166 -6.92 -3.28 13.46
CA ILE A 166 -7.43 -1.94 13.74
C ILE A 166 -6.85 -1.42 15.04
N THR A 167 -6.88 -2.22 16.10
CA THR A 167 -6.34 -1.83 17.40
C THR A 167 -4.83 -1.59 17.32
N ARG A 168 -4.07 -2.41 16.58
CA ARG A 168 -2.63 -2.18 16.33
C ARG A 168 -2.37 -0.85 15.61
N HIS A 169 -3.18 -0.51 14.60
CA HIS A 169 -3.06 0.79 13.93
C HIS A 169 -3.33 1.97 14.86
N ARG A 170 -4.25 1.84 15.81
CA ARG A 170 -4.47 2.85 16.85
C ARG A 170 -3.24 2.99 17.74
N THR A 171 -2.69 1.87 18.22
CA THR A 171 -1.46 1.85 19.04
C THR A 171 -0.30 2.56 18.37
N ILE A 172 0.02 2.26 17.10
CA ILE A 172 1.17 2.88 16.43
C ILE A 172 0.98 4.37 16.15
N LEU A 173 -0.25 4.82 15.95
CA LEU A 173 -0.55 6.24 15.78
C LEU A 173 -0.39 7.01 17.09
N LEU A 174 -0.93 6.45 18.19
CA LEU A 174 -0.73 6.99 19.53
C LEU A 174 0.75 7.02 19.92
N GLN A 175 1.48 5.93 19.69
CA GLN A 175 2.92 5.87 19.97
C GLN A 175 3.68 6.93 19.16
N LYS A 176 3.37 7.10 17.88
CA LYS A 176 3.99 8.14 17.05
C LYS A 176 3.69 9.55 17.53
N GLU A 177 2.49 9.81 18.02
CA GLU A 177 2.15 11.11 18.62
C GLU A 177 3.00 11.39 19.86
N ILE A 178 3.10 10.41 20.77
CA ILE A 178 3.87 10.49 22.01
C ILE A 178 5.38 10.63 21.71
N ASP A 179 5.97 9.73 20.92
CA ASP A 179 7.40 9.70 20.62
C ASP A 179 7.90 10.99 19.96
N ARG A 180 7.04 11.60 19.15
CA ARG A 180 7.35 12.82 18.40
C ARG A 180 6.94 14.10 19.13
N HIS A 181 6.43 13.98 20.36
CA HIS A 181 5.99 15.11 21.18
C HIS A 181 5.01 16.02 20.42
N GLU A 182 4.06 15.42 19.72
CA GLU A 182 3.08 16.15 18.93
C GLU A 182 1.91 16.60 19.82
N THR A 183 1.14 17.59 19.35
CA THR A 183 -0.09 18.01 20.03
C THR A 183 -1.02 16.80 20.21
N PRO A 184 -1.50 16.54 21.45
CA PRO A 184 -2.37 15.41 21.72
C PRO A 184 -3.63 15.44 20.86
N TRP A 185 -3.83 14.38 20.07
CA TRP A 185 -5.02 14.17 19.26
C TRP A 185 -5.62 12.80 19.60
N TYR A 186 -4.81 11.75 19.46
CA TYR A 186 -5.22 10.37 19.71
C TYR A 186 -5.44 10.11 21.21
N GLN A 187 -4.71 10.79 22.08
CA GLN A 187 -4.93 10.72 23.53
C GLN A 187 -6.32 11.21 23.98
N HIS A 188 -7.02 11.99 23.15
CA HIS A 188 -8.37 12.49 23.44
C HIS A 188 -9.48 11.62 22.86
N ILE A 189 -9.14 10.52 22.19
CA ILE A 189 -10.11 9.62 21.55
C ILE A 189 -10.20 8.33 22.39
N PRO A 190 -11.37 8.01 22.98
CA PRO A 190 -11.54 6.82 23.85
C PRO A 190 -11.03 5.52 23.22
N ASP A 191 -11.33 5.31 21.94
CA ASP A 191 -10.91 4.15 21.15
C ASP A 191 -9.39 3.89 21.12
N PHE A 192 -8.56 4.92 21.33
CA PHE A 192 -7.10 4.83 21.29
C PHE A 192 -6.49 4.60 22.68
N ILE A 193 -7.22 4.95 23.75
CA ILE A 193 -6.78 4.84 25.14
C ILE A 193 -7.51 3.72 25.90
N ASP A 194 -8.33 2.92 25.22
CA ASP A 194 -8.99 1.75 25.78
C ASP A 194 -7.95 0.85 26.48
N PRO A 195 -8.16 0.45 27.75
CA PRO A 195 -7.28 -0.47 28.47
C PRO A 195 -7.00 -1.79 27.74
N LEU A 196 -7.89 -2.23 26.85
CA LEU A 196 -7.75 -3.42 26.01
C LEU A 196 -6.86 -3.17 24.78
N THR A 197 -6.55 -1.92 24.44
CA THR A 197 -5.63 -1.57 23.36
C THR A 197 -4.21 -2.01 23.72
N PRO A 198 -3.56 -2.87 22.92
CA PRO A 198 -2.19 -3.28 23.19
C PRO A 198 -1.26 -2.07 23.25
N LYS A 199 -0.37 -2.05 24.24
CA LYS A 199 0.64 -0.99 24.39
C LYS A 199 1.80 -1.13 23.40
N ARG A 200 1.90 -2.25 22.69
CA ARG A 200 2.93 -2.52 21.68
C ARG A 200 2.32 -2.80 20.31
N TYR A 201 2.96 -2.23 19.30
CA TYR A 201 2.57 -2.43 17.91
C TYR A 201 3.26 -3.64 17.28
N PHE A 202 2.46 -4.48 16.60
CA PHE A 202 2.96 -5.59 15.80
C PHE A 202 2.52 -5.47 14.33
N TRP A 203 3.47 -5.52 13.39
CA TRP A 203 3.17 -5.52 11.95
C TRP A 203 3.08 -6.97 11.43
N PRO A 204 2.15 -7.32 10.52
CA PRO A 204 1.93 -8.70 10.10
C PRO A 204 3.01 -9.23 9.13
N PHE A 205 3.89 -8.36 8.62
CA PHE A 205 4.83 -8.73 7.55
C PHE A 205 6.25 -8.24 7.85
N THR A 206 7.14 -9.13 8.30
CA THR A 206 8.58 -8.87 8.33
C THR A 206 9.23 -9.47 7.08
N PRO A 207 9.82 -8.67 6.18
CA PRO A 207 10.92 -9.17 5.36
C PRO A 207 11.99 -9.59 6.36
N SER A 208 12.39 -10.87 6.33
CA SER A 208 13.41 -11.49 7.19
C SER A 208 14.31 -10.49 7.92
N LEU A 209 14.28 -10.52 9.27
CA LEU A 209 15.13 -9.75 10.16
C LEU A 209 16.60 -9.86 9.71
N GLY A 210 17.06 -8.89 8.92
CA GLY A 210 18.48 -8.64 8.70
C GLY A 210 19.03 -7.86 9.90
N PRO A 211 20.34 -7.97 10.19
CA PRO A 211 20.98 -7.38 11.37
C PRO A 211 20.94 -5.84 11.44
N THR A 212 20.39 -5.17 10.43
CA THR A 212 20.31 -3.71 10.31
C THR A 212 18.90 -3.13 10.43
N ALA A 213 17.88 -3.96 10.71
CA ALA A 213 16.51 -3.48 10.87
C ALA A 213 16.36 -2.64 12.16
N ARG A 214 16.29 -1.31 12.02
CA ARG A 214 15.95 -0.40 13.12
C ARG A 214 14.55 -0.74 13.66
N ASN A 215 14.45 -0.91 14.97
CA ASN A 215 13.25 -1.30 15.73
C ASN A 215 12.00 -0.47 15.42
N GLN A 216 11.29 -0.79 14.33
CA GLN A 216 9.90 -0.38 14.12
C GLN A 216 9.06 -1.62 13.81
N GLY A 217 8.29 -2.07 14.81
CA GLY A 217 7.36 -3.19 14.74
C GLY A 217 8.01 -4.53 15.11
N GLU A 218 7.72 -5.04 16.31
CA GLU A 218 7.93 -6.46 16.61
C GLU A 218 6.95 -7.28 15.73
N SER A 219 7.35 -8.43 15.20
CA SER A 219 6.43 -9.31 14.47
C SER A 219 5.65 -10.18 15.45
N ASP A 220 4.33 -10.33 15.30
CA ASP A 220 3.54 -11.28 16.09
C ASP A 220 3.85 -12.72 15.62
N PRO A 221 4.52 -13.56 16.44
CA PRO A 221 4.91 -14.91 16.04
C PRO A 221 3.74 -15.91 16.01
N ASN A 222 2.59 -15.54 16.58
CA ASN A 222 1.37 -16.35 16.72
C ASN A 222 0.22 -15.90 15.80
N GLY A 223 0.26 -14.67 15.30
CA GLY A 223 -0.63 -14.19 14.24
C GLY A 223 -0.34 -14.92 12.93
N LYS A 224 -1.32 -15.65 12.40
CA LYS A 224 -1.19 -16.44 11.16
C LYS A 224 -1.02 -15.55 9.92
N TYR A 225 0.17 -14.99 9.73
CA TYR A 225 0.70 -14.48 8.45
C TYR A 225 2.19 -14.80 8.38
N ARG A 226 2.56 -16.08 8.54
CA ARG A 226 3.96 -16.51 8.45
C ARG A 226 4.43 -16.52 7.01
N VAL A 227 5.20 -15.50 6.63
CA VAL A 227 6.23 -15.63 5.59
C VAL A 227 7.36 -16.48 6.18
N ARG A 228 7.35 -17.80 5.96
CA ARG A 228 8.49 -18.65 6.35
C ARG A 228 9.38 -18.93 5.14
N ILE A 229 10.59 -18.38 5.23
CA ILE A 229 11.75 -18.70 4.40
C ILE A 229 12.32 -20.08 4.80
N LYS A 230 12.83 -20.77 3.76
CA LYS A 230 13.44 -22.10 3.63
C LYS A 230 14.23 -22.67 4.83
N ILE A 231 14.10 -23.99 5.01
CA ILE A 231 15.20 -24.84 5.50
C ILE A 231 15.48 -25.91 4.44
N THR A 232 16.69 -25.87 3.90
CA THR A 232 17.31 -26.91 3.10
C THR A 232 17.49 -28.17 3.96
N ILE A 233 17.01 -29.32 3.50
CA ILE A 233 17.50 -30.61 3.98
C ILE A 233 18.16 -31.29 2.78
N LYS A 234 19.50 -31.23 2.75
CA LYS A 234 20.31 -32.28 2.14
C LYS A 234 20.24 -33.47 3.09
N LEU A 235 19.81 -34.63 2.61
CA LEU A 235 20.21 -35.90 3.20
C LEU A 235 20.92 -36.71 2.12
N LYS A 236 21.98 -37.37 2.57
CA LYS A 236 23.00 -38.09 1.81
C LYS A 236 22.43 -39.29 1.08
#